data_AF-A0A662CTE5-F1
#
_entry.id   AF-A0A662CTE5-F1
#
_cell.length_a   1.000
_cell.length_b   1.000
_cell.length_c   1.000
_cell.angle_alpha   90.00
_cell.angle_beta   90.00
_cell.angle_gamma   90.00
#
_symmetry.space_group_name_H-M   'P 1'
#
loop_
_entity.id
_entity.type
_entity.pdbx_description
1 polymer ?
#
loop_
_entity_poly.entity_id
_entity_poly.type
_entity_poly.pdbx_seq_one_letter_code
_entity_poly.pdbx_strand_id
1 'polypeptide(L)'
;VYSFEPIPEELTPEEAQYILGAQGNVWTEYLVNEKYVEYMAFPRACALAEVTWTPKEKKDWWDFLSRLQGFLRHLEALDVNYFRGNVDDLITQDFN
;
A
#
# COMPACT_ATOMS: atom_id res chain seq x y z
N VAL A 1 0.99 1.53 5.89
CA VAL A 1 0.54 0.35 5.12
C VAL A 1 1.72 -0.53 4.77
N TYR A 2 2.73 -0.03 4.04
CA TYR A 2 3.85 -0.84 3.55
C TYR A 2 4.64 -1.60 4.64
N SER A 3 4.82 -0.99 5.80
CA SER A 3 5.51 -1.58 6.95
C SER A 3 4.72 -2.65 7.71
N PHE A 4 3.45 -2.89 7.34
CA PHE A 4 2.66 -3.93 7.96
C PHE A 4 3.21 -5.32 7.62
N GLU A 5 3.31 -6.17 8.64
CA GLU A 5 3.67 -7.57 8.53
C GLU A 5 2.44 -8.42 8.87
N PRO A 6 1.89 -9.18 7.90
CA PRO A 6 0.71 -10.02 8.12
C PRO A 6 0.93 -11.16 9.13
N ILE A 7 2.17 -11.63 9.31
CA ILE A 7 2.53 -12.73 10.22
C ILE A 7 3.12 -12.16 11.52
N PRO A 8 2.42 -12.25 12.66
CA PRO A 8 2.94 -11.80 13.95
C PRO A 8 4.20 -12.58 14.37
N GLU A 9 5.13 -11.91 15.06
CA GLU A 9 6.40 -12.50 15.48
C GLU A 9 6.22 -13.57 16.58
N GLU A 10 5.10 -13.52 17.29
CA GLU A 10 4.77 -14.45 18.37
C GLU A 10 4.31 -15.82 17.88
N LEU A 11 3.99 -15.97 16.59
CA LEU A 11 3.51 -17.23 16.02
C LEU A 11 4.67 -18.16 15.64
N THR A 12 4.48 -19.44 15.94
CA THR A 12 5.33 -20.51 15.41
C THR A 12 5.12 -20.66 13.89
N PRO A 13 6.08 -21.26 13.15
CA PRO A 13 5.88 -21.58 11.73
C PRO A 13 4.65 -22.47 11.47
N GLU A 14 4.31 -23.32 12.44
CA GLU A 14 3.13 -24.19 12.42
C GLU A 14 1.81 -23.45 12.61
N GLU A 15 1.83 -22.29 13.27
CA GLU A 15 0.65 -21.44 13.45
C GLU A 15 0.50 -20.43 12.31
N ALA A 16 1.63 -19.91 11.80
CA ALA A 16 1.67 -18.91 10.72
C ALA A 16 0.98 -19.39 9.43
N GLN A 17 0.99 -20.69 9.17
CA GLN A 17 0.30 -21.31 8.02
C GLN A 17 -1.23 -21.14 8.04
N TYR A 18 -1.85 -20.82 9.19
CA TYR A 18 -3.28 -20.50 9.26
C TYR A 18 -3.61 -19.07 8.81
N ILE A 19 -2.60 -18.23 8.60
CA ILE A 19 -2.79 -16.86 8.08
C ILE A 19 -2.98 -16.94 6.57
N LEU A 20 -4.21 -16.66 6.11
CA LEU A 20 -4.55 -16.71 4.69
C LEU A 20 -4.05 -15.49 3.90
N GLY A 21 -3.79 -14.38 4.58
CA GLY A 21 -3.37 -13.12 3.96
C GLY A 21 -3.85 -11.91 4.75
N ALA A 22 -3.86 -10.76 4.08
CA ALA A 22 -4.32 -9.49 4.65
C ALA A 22 -5.28 -8.77 3.70
N GLN A 23 -6.13 -7.90 4.26
CA GLN A 23 -7.12 -7.12 3.52
C GLN A 23 -7.18 -5.68 4.03
N GLY A 24 -7.47 -4.74 3.14
CA GLY A 24 -7.79 -3.35 3.47
C GLY A 24 -9.28 -3.10 3.30
N ASN A 25 -9.96 -2.67 4.37
CA ASN A 25 -11.37 -2.34 4.34
C ASN A 25 -11.57 -0.85 4.08
N VAL A 26 -12.51 -0.50 3.19
CA VAL A 26 -12.90 0.88 2.91
C VAL A 26 -14.32 1.10 3.38
N TRP A 27 -14.46 1.72 4.55
CA TRP A 27 -15.75 2.11 5.09
C TRP A 27 -16.19 3.45 4.51
N THR A 28 -17.44 3.55 4.10
CA THR A 28 -17.92 4.64 3.22
C THR A 28 -18.80 5.67 3.92
N GLU A 29 -18.81 5.71 5.26
CA GLU A 29 -19.70 6.60 6.04
C GLU A 29 -19.53 8.07 5.65
N TYR A 30 -18.32 8.47 5.26
CA TYR A 30 -17.98 9.84 4.87
C TYR A 30 -17.52 9.96 3.40
N LEU A 31 -17.68 8.90 2.60
CA LEU A 31 -17.20 8.84 1.23
C LEU A 31 -18.34 9.11 0.27
N VAL A 32 -18.51 10.39 -0.08
CA VAL A 32 -19.69 10.91 -0.80
C VAL A 32 -19.85 10.42 -2.25
N ASN A 33 -18.79 9.91 -2.88
CA ASN A 33 -18.81 9.36 -4.24
C ASN A 33 -17.60 8.44 -4.50
N GLU A 34 -17.60 7.80 -5.67
CA GLU A 34 -16.55 6.88 -6.12
C GLU A 34 -15.17 7.54 -6.21
N LYS A 35 -15.08 8.79 -6.69
CA LYS A 35 -13.80 9.52 -6.76
C LYS A 35 -13.21 9.74 -5.37
N TYR A 36 -14.03 9.89 -4.34
CA TYR A 36 -13.55 10.03 -2.98
C TYR A 36 -13.14 8.68 -2.37
N VAL A 37 -13.81 7.59 -2.77
CA VAL A 37 -13.35 6.22 -2.47
C VAL A 37 -12.00 5.95 -3.11
N GLU A 38 -11.78 6.32 -4.38
CA GLU A 38 -10.50 6.19 -5.08
C GLU A 38 -9.38 6.95 -4.36
N TYR A 39 -9.67 8.19 -3.93
CA TYR A 39 -8.72 9.05 -3.21
C TYR A 39 -8.28 8.43 -1.89
N MET A 40 -9.21 7.76 -1.22
CA MET A 40 -8.89 7.05 0.01
C MET A 40 -8.19 5.73 -0.30
N ALA A 41 -8.59 4.98 -1.32
CA ALA A 41 -8.00 3.67 -1.60
C ALA A 41 -6.58 3.77 -2.17
N PHE A 42 -6.30 4.72 -3.06
CA PHE A 42 -5.03 4.82 -3.79
C PHE A 42 -4.18 6.00 -3.31
N PRO A 43 -2.85 5.83 -3.14
CA PRO A 43 -2.04 4.65 -3.52
C PRO A 43 -1.93 3.56 -2.43
N ARG A 44 -2.67 3.65 -1.33
CA ARG A 44 -2.58 2.68 -0.20
C ARG A 44 -2.82 1.23 -0.63
N ALA A 45 -3.74 1.00 -1.58
CA ALA A 45 -4.00 -0.31 -2.15
C ALA A 45 -2.78 -0.91 -2.87
N CYS A 46 -1.92 -0.08 -3.48
CA CYS A 46 -0.68 -0.54 -4.12
C CYS A 46 0.30 -1.06 -3.07
N ALA A 47 0.43 -0.36 -1.93
CA ALA A 47 1.26 -0.82 -0.82
C ALA A 47 0.72 -2.12 -0.20
N LEU A 48 -0.61 -2.27 -0.08
CA LEU A 48 -1.23 -3.51 0.39
C LEU A 48 -0.98 -4.67 -0.57
N ALA A 49 -1.04 -4.43 -1.88
CA ALA A 49 -0.71 -5.43 -2.89
C ALA A 49 0.74 -5.93 -2.76
N GLU A 50 1.70 -5.01 -2.54
CA GLU A 50 3.09 -5.42 -2.28
C GLU A 50 3.21 -6.24 -0.99
N VAL A 51 2.57 -5.81 0.10
CA VAL A 51 2.60 -6.50 1.40
C VAL A 51 2.05 -7.93 1.31
N THR A 52 1.05 -8.15 0.45
CA THR A 52 0.36 -9.44 0.36
C THR A 52 0.92 -10.37 -0.72
N TRP A 53 1.74 -9.85 -1.65
CA TRP A 53 2.26 -10.62 -2.78
C TRP A 53 3.77 -10.82 -2.75
N THR A 54 4.53 -9.80 -2.34
CA THR A 54 6.00 -9.83 -2.38
C THR A 54 6.55 -10.54 -1.15
N PRO A 55 7.47 -11.52 -1.29
CA PRO A 55 8.16 -12.11 -0.16
C PRO A 55 8.83 -11.05 0.72
N LYS A 56 8.75 -11.21 2.05
CA LYS A 56 9.21 -10.22 3.04
C LYS A 56 10.63 -9.72 2.76
N GLU A 57 11.53 -10.64 2.46
CA GLU A 57 12.95 -10.38 2.20
C GLU A 57 13.23 -9.62 0.89
N LYS A 58 12.22 -9.49 0.01
CA LYS A 58 12.30 -8.73 -1.25
C LYS A 58 11.63 -7.36 -1.18
N LYS A 59 10.98 -7.02 -0.06
CA LYS A 59 10.36 -5.71 0.11
C LYS A 59 11.45 -4.66 0.38
N ASP A 60 11.54 -3.69 -0.52
CA ASP A 60 12.39 -2.52 -0.36
C ASP A 60 11.53 -1.26 -0.50
N TRP A 61 11.63 -0.33 0.45
CA TRP A 61 10.78 0.86 0.48
C TRP A 61 11.09 1.82 -0.67
N TRP A 62 12.37 2.04 -0.96
CA TRP A 62 12.81 3.00 -1.96
C TRP A 62 12.54 2.50 -3.38
N ASP A 63 12.75 1.20 -3.63
CA ASP A 63 12.36 0.54 -4.87
C ASP A 63 10.83 0.60 -5.07
N PHE A 64 10.05 0.33 -4.02
CA PHE A 64 8.60 0.45 -4.08
C PHE A 64 8.16 1.87 -4.44
N LEU A 65 8.74 2.91 -3.82
CA LEU A 65 8.41 4.30 -4.14
C LEU A 65 8.76 4.65 -5.60
N SER A 66 9.90 4.17 -6.10
CA SER A 66 10.31 4.36 -7.50
C SER A 66 9.31 3.72 -8.48
N ARG A 67 8.92 2.46 -8.24
CA ARG A 67 7.91 1.76 -9.05
C ARG A 67 6.54 2.40 -8.93
N LEU A 68 6.15 2.83 -7.72
CA LEU A 68 4.89 3.50 -7.47
C LEU A 68 4.80 4.79 -8.29
N GLN A 69 5.85 5.60 -8.34
CA GLN A 69 5.86 6.82 -9.16
C GLN A 69 5.57 6.52 -10.64
N GLY A 70 6.10 5.41 -11.16
CA GLY A 70 5.76 4.92 -12.50
C GLY A 70 4.29 4.50 -12.63
N PHE A 71 3.78 3.78 -11.64
CA PHE A 71 2.39 3.30 -11.62
C PHE A 71 1.36 4.41 -11.42
N LEU A 72 1.68 5.50 -10.72
CA LEU A 72 0.79 6.65 -10.56
C LEU A 72 0.42 7.26 -11.91
N ARG A 73 1.33 7.27 -12.89
CA ARG A 73 1.01 7.70 -14.27
C ARG A 73 -0.02 6.79 -14.95
N HIS A 74 -0.02 5.50 -14.61
CA HIS A 74 -1.02 4.56 -15.11
C HIS A 74 -2.40 4.84 -14.48
N LEU A 75 -2.45 5.08 -13.17
CA LEU A 75 -3.69 5.48 -12.48
C LEU A 75 -4.25 6.80 -13.03
N GLU A 76 -3.37 7.76 -13.33
CA GLU A 76 -3.74 9.03 -13.96
C GLU A 76 -4.33 8.83 -15.36
N ALA A 77 -3.72 7.98 -16.19
CA ALA A 77 -4.25 7.64 -17.51
C ALA A 77 -5.62 6.95 -17.47
N LEU A 78 -5.96 6.31 -16.35
CA LEU A 78 -7.27 5.68 -16.09
C LEU A 78 -8.27 6.62 -15.41
N ASP A 79 -7.92 7.90 -15.21
CA ASP A 79 -8.73 8.90 -14.49
C ASP A 79 -9.05 8.50 -13.03
N VAL A 80 -8.17 7.72 -12.37
CA VAL A 80 -8.34 7.37 -10.96
C VAL A 80 -7.96 8.57 -10.09
N ASN A 81 -8.86 9.02 -9.22
CA ASN A 81 -8.62 10.15 -8.31
C ASN A 81 -7.81 9.71 -7.08
N TYR A 82 -6.55 9.29 -7.25
CA TYR A 82 -5.68 8.88 -6.14
C TYR A 82 -5.13 10.07 -5.32
N PHE A 83 -4.72 9.81 -4.07
CA PHE A 83 -4.04 10.82 -3.25
C PHE A 83 -2.68 11.20 -3.86
N ARG A 84 -2.56 12.45 -4.32
CA ARG A 84 -1.35 13.02 -4.95
C ARG A 84 -0.38 13.69 -3.96
N GLY A 85 -0.48 13.39 -2.66
CA GLY A 85 0.43 13.98 -1.67
C GLY A 85 1.90 13.79 -2.07
N ASN A 86 2.74 14.72 -1.64
CA ASN A 86 4.09 14.89 -2.15
C ASN A 86 4.94 13.63 -1.91
N VAL A 87 4.96 12.73 -2.89
CA VAL A 87 5.79 11.51 -2.83
C VAL A 87 7.27 11.90 -2.81
N ASP A 88 7.60 13.06 -3.41
CA ASP A 88 8.93 13.68 -3.36
C ASP A 88 9.35 14.09 -1.93
N ASP A 89 8.41 14.50 -1.07
CA ASP A 89 8.70 14.78 0.35
C ASP A 89 8.94 13.50 1.16
N LEU A 90 8.39 12.35 0.71
CA LEU A 90 8.63 11.04 1.32
C LEU A 90 9.98 10.43 0.88
N ILE A 91 10.53 10.88 -0.25
CA ILE A 91 11.84 10.48 -0.78
C ILE A 91 12.98 11.32 -0.18
N THR A 92 12.70 12.56 0.23
CA THR A 92 13.69 13.51 0.76
C THR A 92 13.73 13.59 2.29
N GLN A 93 12.78 12.99 3.01
CA GLN A 93 12.92 12.75 4.44
C GLN A 93 13.83 11.55 4.69
N ASP A 94 15.15 11.80 4.66
CA ASP A 94 16.10 11.03 5.45
C ASP A 94 15.63 11.10 6.90
N PHE A 95 15.05 10.01 7.41
CA PHE A 95 14.88 9.80 8.83
C PHE A 95 16.28 9.62 9.43
N ASN A 96 16.94 10.75 9.76
CA ASN A 96 18.05 10.80 10.71
C ASN A 96 17.54 10.56 12.14
#